data_AF-A0A7S4V581-F1
#
_entry.id   AF-A0A7S4V581-F1
#
_cell.length_a   1.000
_cell.length_b   1.000
_cell.length_c   1.000
_cell.angle_alpha   90.00
_cell.angle_beta   90.00
_cell.angle_gamma   90.00
#
_symmetry.space_group_name_H-M   'P 1'
#
loop_
_entity.id
_entity.type
_entity.pdbx_description
1 polymer ?
#
loop_
_entity_poly.entity_id
_entity_poly.type
_entity_poly.pdbx_seq_one_letter_code
_entity_poly.pdbx_strand_id
1 'polypeptide(L)'
;MASHAKHLLYAALAPTDAGKRTINIAGIFPEVFVASCLLLFTPPVVKSVYLAFDPLVSYWFDFKTKVVVALPAVFIGAGYVMQALRRAPRRGAIALSLLGPSMALAVQANNIAANALELSNDFAASDCEPFTRKYPLESSWQAASDFQKQCWSKVGEEYLLIHCHDYSEHAFKHPGWAFLENMEHRYVCSGWCHHRAPLWTTLPTADSCSTVVSQVLFAKVLRDSVQVVIYNFIVICLSIVALVLLGPTMREKGFDW
;
A
#
# COMPACT_ATOMS: atom_id res chain seq x y z
N MET A 1 -12.30 -37.60 -38.63
CA MET A 1 -11.74 -36.55 -37.73
C MET A 1 -10.39 -36.91 -37.10
N ALA A 2 -10.07 -38.19 -36.85
CA ALA A 2 -8.77 -38.59 -36.28
C ALA A 2 -7.54 -38.41 -37.21
N SER A 3 -7.74 -38.26 -38.53
CA SER A 3 -6.66 -38.08 -39.51
C SER A 3 -6.08 -36.65 -39.54
N HIS A 4 -6.86 -35.62 -39.17
CA HIS A 4 -6.38 -34.24 -39.14
C HIS A 4 -5.42 -33.94 -37.98
N ALA A 5 -5.51 -34.68 -36.87
CA ALA A 5 -4.65 -34.48 -35.70
C ALA A 5 -3.20 -34.96 -35.94
N LYS A 6 -2.98 -35.96 -36.81
CA LYS A 6 -1.64 -36.49 -37.09
C LYS A 6 -0.79 -35.53 -37.93
N HIS A 7 -1.41 -34.71 -38.80
CA HIS A 7 -0.68 -33.71 -39.58
C HIS A 7 -0.21 -32.51 -38.73
N LEU A 8 -0.92 -32.16 -37.66
CA LEU A 8 -0.50 -31.10 -36.73
C LEU A 8 0.70 -31.53 -35.87
N LEU A 9 0.79 -32.81 -35.52
CA LEU A 9 1.89 -33.35 -34.72
C LEU A 9 3.19 -33.53 -35.52
N TYR A 10 3.12 -33.89 -36.80
CA TYR A 10 4.31 -33.99 -37.66
C TYR A 10 4.91 -32.63 -38.04
N ALA A 11 4.10 -31.57 -38.12
CA ALA A 11 4.60 -30.21 -38.35
C ALA A 11 5.39 -29.64 -37.14
N ALA A 12 5.14 -30.16 -35.93
CA ALA A 12 5.82 -29.71 -34.72
C ALA A 12 7.22 -30.34 -34.52
N LEU A 13 7.57 -31.38 -35.28
CA LEU A 13 8.82 -32.16 -35.10
C LEU A 13 9.79 -32.07 -36.29
N ALA A 14 9.52 -31.20 -37.27
CA ALA A 14 10.48 -30.95 -38.33
C ALA A 14 11.74 -30.29 -37.74
N PRO A 15 12.94 -30.86 -37.95
CA PRO A 15 14.19 -30.25 -37.50
C PRO A 15 14.34 -28.89 -38.17
N THR A 16 14.31 -27.82 -37.39
CA THR A 16 14.57 -26.48 -37.90
C THR A 16 15.99 -26.47 -38.44
N ASP A 17 16.11 -26.29 -39.76
CA ASP A 17 17.37 -25.96 -40.42
C ASP A 17 18.17 -24.97 -39.57
N ALA A 18 19.46 -25.24 -39.39
CA ALA A 18 20.41 -24.34 -38.74
C ALA A 18 20.69 -23.07 -39.58
N GLY A 19 19.68 -22.59 -40.33
CA GLY A 19 19.66 -21.32 -41.02
C GLY A 19 19.50 -20.20 -40.00
N LYS A 20 20.32 -19.15 -40.15
CA LYS A 20 20.34 -17.90 -39.36
C LYS A 20 18.97 -17.57 -38.76
N ARG A 21 18.76 -17.92 -37.49
CA ARG A 21 17.59 -17.48 -36.71
C ARG A 21 17.69 -15.97 -36.54
N THR A 22 17.00 -15.22 -37.40
CA THR A 22 16.79 -13.79 -37.17
C THR A 22 15.89 -13.66 -35.95
N ILE A 23 16.44 -13.15 -34.84
CA ILE A 23 15.68 -12.92 -33.61
C ILE A 23 14.61 -11.87 -33.96
N ASN A 24 13.34 -12.26 -33.85
CA ASN A 24 12.23 -11.35 -34.06
C ASN A 24 12.10 -10.41 -32.84
N ILE A 25 12.89 -9.34 -32.84
CA ILE A 25 12.96 -8.34 -31.77
C ILE A 25 11.56 -7.77 -31.45
N ALA A 26 10.70 -7.60 -32.46
CA ALA A 26 9.35 -7.08 -32.27
C ALA A 26 8.46 -8.01 -31.43
N GLY A 27 8.71 -9.33 -31.48
CA GLY A 27 7.98 -10.31 -30.67
C GLY A 27 8.38 -10.30 -29.19
N ILE A 28 9.64 -9.98 -28.89
CA ILE A 28 10.20 -9.99 -27.52
C ILE A 28 9.94 -8.66 -26.79
N PHE A 29 9.67 -7.59 -27.52
CA PHE A 29 9.51 -6.24 -26.96
C PHE A 29 8.49 -6.14 -25.81
N PRO A 30 7.25 -6.67 -25.90
CA PRO A 30 6.27 -6.52 -24.83
C PRO A 30 6.72 -7.17 -23.51
N GLU A 31 7.43 -8.29 -23.57
CA GLU A 31 7.93 -9.02 -22.40
C GLU A 31 9.03 -8.22 -21.69
N VAL A 32 10.02 -7.75 -22.46
CA VAL A 32 11.12 -6.93 -21.93
C VAL A 32 10.61 -5.62 -21.37
N PHE A 33 9.63 -5.00 -22.04
CA PHE A 33 9.00 -3.75 -21.58
C PHE A 33 8.25 -3.95 -20.26
N VAL A 34 7.44 -5.00 -20.14
CA VAL A 34 6.73 -5.32 -18.89
C VAL A 34 7.72 -5.63 -17.77
N ALA A 35 8.74 -6.43 -18.03
CA ALA A 35 9.78 -6.73 -17.04
C ALA A 35 10.46 -5.44 -16.54
N SER A 36 10.76 -4.52 -17.46
CA SER A 36 11.33 -3.20 -17.11
C SER A 36 10.35 -2.36 -16.26
N CYS A 37 9.06 -2.34 -16.61
CA CYS A 37 8.04 -1.62 -15.84
C CYS A 37 7.88 -2.22 -14.43
N LEU A 38 7.85 -3.54 -14.32
CA LEU A 38 7.76 -4.22 -13.01
C LEU A 38 8.96 -3.87 -12.13
N LEU A 39 10.18 -3.89 -12.68
CA LEU A 39 11.38 -3.49 -11.95
C LEU A 39 11.33 -2.01 -11.53
N LEU A 40 10.91 -1.12 -12.44
CA LEU A 40 10.79 0.32 -12.18
C LEU A 40 9.76 0.63 -11.08
N PHE A 41 8.62 -0.07 -11.07
CA PHE A 41 7.55 0.17 -10.12
C PHE A 41 7.62 -0.66 -8.85
N THR A 42 8.53 -1.63 -8.74
CA THR A 42 8.68 -2.45 -7.52
C THR A 42 8.95 -1.60 -6.28
N PRO A 43 9.93 -0.67 -6.24
CA PRO A 43 10.19 0.12 -5.04
C PRO A 43 9.01 0.96 -4.53
N PRO A 44 8.33 1.79 -5.36
CA PRO A 44 7.19 2.57 -4.87
C PRO A 44 5.99 1.69 -4.53
N VAL A 45 5.75 0.60 -5.25
CA VAL A 45 4.66 -0.34 -4.91
C VAL A 45 4.92 -1.00 -3.56
N VAL A 46 6.12 -1.49 -3.30
CA VAL A 46 6.47 -2.10 -2.00
C VAL A 46 6.26 -1.11 -0.86
N LYS A 47 6.73 0.14 -1.01
CA LYS A 47 6.48 1.19 0.00
C LYS A 47 4.99 1.48 0.19
N SER A 48 4.22 1.59 -0.90
CA SER A 48 2.78 1.81 -0.83
C SER A 48 2.03 0.64 -0.20
N VAL A 49 2.47 -0.61 -0.41
CA VAL A 49 1.97 -1.80 0.30
C VAL A 49 2.25 -1.66 1.79
N TYR A 50 3.50 -1.40 2.19
CA TYR A 50 3.85 -1.23 3.61
C TYR A 50 3.04 -0.12 4.29
N LEU A 51 2.80 1.00 3.59
CA LEU A 51 1.94 2.08 4.08
C LEU A 51 0.48 1.64 4.19
N ALA A 52 -0.10 1.04 3.15
CA ALA A 52 -1.52 0.69 3.10
C ALA A 52 -1.92 -0.43 4.08
N PHE A 53 -0.96 -1.30 4.43
CA PHE A 53 -1.17 -2.40 5.37
C PHE A 53 -0.62 -2.11 6.78
N ASP A 54 -0.05 -0.92 7.03
CA ASP A 54 0.27 -0.53 8.40
C ASP A 54 -1.03 -0.42 9.22
N PRO A 55 -1.16 -1.09 10.39
CA PRO A 55 -2.37 -1.03 11.20
C PRO A 55 -2.84 0.38 11.54
N LEU A 56 -1.90 1.31 11.72
CA LEU A 56 -2.23 2.71 11.98
C LEU A 56 -2.91 3.35 10.78
N VAL A 57 -2.35 3.15 9.59
CA VAL A 57 -2.93 3.67 8.33
C VAL A 57 -4.23 2.94 8.01
N SER A 58 -4.30 1.61 8.19
CA SER A 58 -5.51 0.86 7.91
C SER A 58 -6.68 1.21 8.83
N TYR A 59 -6.44 1.72 10.03
CA TYR A 59 -7.49 2.14 10.96
C TYR A 59 -8.06 3.51 10.56
N TRP A 60 -7.21 4.47 10.19
CA TRP A 60 -7.60 5.85 9.91
C TRP A 60 -7.95 6.14 8.44
N PHE A 61 -7.50 5.30 7.51
CA PHE A 61 -7.64 5.54 6.09
C PHE A 61 -8.60 4.54 5.45
N ASP A 62 -9.42 5.02 4.51
CA ASP A 62 -10.42 4.22 3.80
C ASP A 62 -9.82 2.99 3.09
N PHE A 63 -10.66 1.96 2.90
CA PHE A 63 -10.37 0.78 2.07
C PHE A 63 -9.87 1.13 0.65
N LYS A 64 -10.25 2.30 0.14
CA LYS A 64 -9.77 2.85 -1.14
C LYS A 64 -8.24 2.87 -1.23
N THR A 65 -7.55 3.11 -0.11
CA THR A 65 -6.09 3.09 -0.04
C THR A 65 -5.52 1.72 -0.41
N LYS A 66 -6.19 0.62 -0.04
CA LYS A 66 -5.72 -0.74 -0.38
C LYS A 66 -5.94 -1.05 -1.85
N VAL A 67 -7.05 -0.61 -2.43
CA VAL A 67 -7.37 -0.84 -3.86
C VAL A 67 -6.39 -0.13 -4.78
N VAL A 68 -5.98 1.10 -4.44
CA VAL A 68 -5.12 1.90 -5.32
C VAL A 68 -3.72 1.29 -5.48
N VAL A 69 -3.24 0.51 -4.51
CA VAL A 69 -1.97 -0.23 -4.59
C VAL A 69 -1.97 -1.27 -5.72
N ALA A 70 -3.13 -1.77 -6.14
CA ALA A 70 -3.25 -2.71 -7.24
C ALA A 70 -3.25 -2.04 -8.64
N LEU A 71 -3.49 -0.72 -8.73
CA LEU A 71 -3.59 -0.02 -10.02
C LEU A 71 -2.34 -0.12 -10.91
N PRO A 72 -1.10 -0.09 -10.39
CA PRO A 72 0.10 -0.31 -11.21
C PRO A 72 0.05 -1.61 -12.01
N ALA A 73 -0.35 -2.71 -11.39
CA ALA A 73 -0.48 -4.01 -12.07
C ALA A 73 -1.56 -3.96 -13.16
N VAL A 74 -2.67 -3.26 -12.91
CA VAL A 74 -3.77 -3.09 -13.89
C VAL A 74 -3.29 -2.29 -15.12
N PHE A 75 -2.62 -1.15 -14.92
CA PHE A 75 -2.13 -0.33 -16.03
C PHE A 75 -1.01 -1.00 -16.83
N ILE A 76 -0.08 -1.69 -16.16
CA ILE A 76 0.99 -2.47 -16.83
C ILE A 76 0.37 -3.63 -17.61
N GLY A 77 -0.56 -4.38 -17.01
CA GLY A 77 -1.27 -5.47 -17.67
C GLY A 77 -2.09 -5.01 -18.88
N ALA A 78 -2.81 -3.90 -18.76
CA ALA A 78 -3.56 -3.30 -19.87
C ALA A 78 -2.63 -2.92 -21.03
N GLY A 79 -1.51 -2.25 -20.75
CA GLY A 79 -0.55 -1.91 -21.79
C GLY A 79 0.15 -3.11 -22.42
N TYR A 80 0.41 -4.18 -21.65
CA TYR A 80 0.89 -5.45 -22.19
C TYR A 80 -0.10 -6.05 -23.19
N VAL A 81 -1.38 -6.16 -22.82
CA VAL A 81 -2.43 -6.68 -23.69
C VAL A 81 -2.54 -5.84 -24.96
N MET A 82 -2.52 -4.50 -24.85
CA MET A 82 -2.55 -3.60 -26.00
C MET A 82 -1.37 -3.81 -26.97
N GLN A 83 -0.17 -4.08 -26.45
CA GLN A 83 1.03 -4.36 -27.25
C GLN A 83 1.00 -5.77 -27.86
N ALA A 84 0.58 -6.77 -27.09
CA ALA A 84 0.49 -8.16 -27.52
C ALA A 84 -0.51 -8.35 -28.67
N LEU A 85 -1.67 -7.69 -28.60
CA LEU A 85 -2.70 -7.75 -29.64
C LEU A 85 -2.26 -7.15 -30.98
N ARG A 86 -1.33 -6.20 -30.97
CA ARG A 86 -0.86 -5.51 -32.17
C ARG A 86 0.53 -5.96 -32.63
N ARG A 87 1.23 -6.74 -31.82
CA ARG A 87 2.62 -7.18 -32.05
C ARG A 87 3.55 -6.02 -32.45
N ALA A 88 3.29 -4.82 -31.93
CA ALA A 88 4.00 -3.60 -32.26
C ALA A 88 3.97 -2.62 -31.08
N PRO A 89 5.07 -1.85 -30.86
CA PRO A 89 5.13 -0.81 -29.85
C PRO A 89 4.16 0.33 -30.20
N ARG A 90 3.16 0.56 -29.35
CA ARG A 90 2.22 1.67 -29.49
C ARG A 90 2.51 2.74 -28.45
N ARG A 91 2.65 3.99 -28.90
CA ARG A 91 2.90 5.14 -28.02
C ARG A 91 1.89 5.23 -26.88
N GLY A 92 0.60 5.05 -27.18
CA GLY A 92 -0.46 5.07 -26.16
C GLY A 92 -0.34 3.97 -25.11
N ALA A 93 0.05 2.75 -25.52
CA ALA A 93 0.22 1.63 -24.58
C ALA A 93 1.45 1.83 -23.67
N ILE A 94 2.56 2.31 -24.24
CA ILE A 94 3.78 2.63 -23.47
C ILE A 94 3.50 3.78 -22.50
N ALA A 95 2.85 4.85 -22.96
CA ALA A 95 2.47 5.99 -22.13
C ALA A 95 1.51 5.58 -21.00
N LEU A 96 0.52 4.73 -21.28
CA LEU A 96 -0.41 4.22 -20.27
C LEU A 96 0.32 3.40 -19.19
N SER A 97 1.24 2.51 -19.58
CA SER A 97 1.99 1.67 -18.63
C SER A 97 3.05 2.40 -17.83
N LEU A 98 3.55 3.55 -18.30
CA LEU A 98 4.51 4.37 -17.55
C LEU A 98 3.83 5.46 -16.73
N LEU A 99 3.00 6.30 -17.38
CA LEU A 99 2.39 7.46 -16.74
C LEU A 99 1.22 7.06 -15.83
N GLY A 100 0.44 6.04 -16.22
CA GLY A 100 -0.73 5.57 -15.46
C GLY A 100 -0.38 5.15 -14.02
N PRO A 101 0.51 4.16 -13.81
CA PRO A 101 0.94 3.75 -12.48
C PRO A 101 1.55 4.89 -11.66
N SER A 102 2.41 5.72 -12.28
CA SER A 102 3.07 6.81 -11.57
C SER A 102 2.08 7.87 -11.08
N MET A 103 1.13 8.27 -11.92
CA MET A 103 0.10 9.22 -11.53
C MET A 103 -0.80 8.65 -10.44
N ALA A 104 -1.23 7.39 -10.58
CA ALA A 104 -2.08 6.73 -9.59
C ALA A 104 -1.40 6.67 -8.21
N LEU A 105 -0.14 6.22 -8.15
CA LEU A 105 0.62 6.14 -6.91
C LEU A 105 0.96 7.52 -6.33
N ALA A 106 1.28 8.50 -7.17
CA ALA A 106 1.58 9.87 -6.72
C ALA A 106 0.34 10.54 -6.10
N VAL A 107 -0.82 10.46 -6.75
CA VAL A 107 -2.09 11.00 -6.23
C VAL A 107 -2.46 10.32 -4.92
N GLN A 108 -2.32 9.00 -4.85
CA GLN A 108 -2.58 8.24 -3.62
C GLN A 108 -1.67 8.70 -2.48
N ALA A 109 -0.36 8.72 -2.71
CA ALA A 109 0.62 9.08 -1.70
C ALA A 109 0.44 10.54 -1.25
N ASN A 110 0.07 11.45 -2.16
CA ASN A 110 -0.26 12.82 -1.80
C ASN A 110 -1.49 12.92 -0.89
N ASN A 111 -2.55 12.17 -1.20
CA ASN A 111 -3.74 12.12 -0.34
C ASN A 111 -3.42 11.53 1.05
N ILE A 112 -2.58 10.49 1.10
CA ILE A 112 -2.13 9.91 2.37
C ILE A 112 -1.32 10.94 3.17
N ALA A 113 -0.39 11.64 2.52
CA ALA A 113 0.44 12.67 3.13
C ALA A 113 -0.40 13.82 3.72
N ALA A 114 -1.37 14.35 2.95
CA ALA A 114 -2.25 15.43 3.39
C ALA A 114 -3.09 15.01 4.60
N ASN A 115 -3.72 13.84 4.55
CA ASN A 115 -4.53 13.33 5.65
C ASN A 115 -3.68 12.99 6.89
N ALA A 116 -2.46 12.47 6.70
CA ALA A 116 -1.54 12.20 7.81
C ALA A 116 -1.10 13.48 8.52
N LEU A 117 -0.90 14.57 7.78
CA LEU A 117 -0.58 15.88 8.35
C LEU A 117 -1.77 16.45 9.15
N GLU A 118 -2.98 16.40 8.60
CA GLU A 118 -4.21 16.81 9.30
C GLU A 118 -4.39 16.02 10.60
N LEU A 119 -4.39 14.69 10.51
CA LEU A 119 -4.56 13.81 11.67
C LEU A 119 -3.45 13.95 12.71
N SER A 120 -2.21 14.18 12.27
CA SER A 120 -1.10 14.43 13.19
C SER A 120 -1.34 15.70 14.02
N ASN A 121 -1.78 16.79 13.39
CA ASN A 121 -2.07 18.03 14.12
C ASN A 121 -3.24 17.84 15.10
N ASP A 122 -4.29 17.13 14.68
CA ASP A 122 -5.44 16.84 15.55
C ASP A 122 -5.05 15.98 16.77
N PHE A 123 -4.21 14.96 16.56
CA PHE A 123 -3.79 14.05 17.64
C PHE A 123 -2.70 14.62 18.54
N ALA A 124 -1.98 15.65 18.10
CA ALA A 124 -1.02 16.38 18.92
C ALA A 124 -1.69 17.20 20.03
N ALA A 125 -2.96 17.57 19.88
CA ALA A 125 -3.69 18.30 20.92
C ALA A 125 -3.92 17.41 22.16
N SER A 126 -3.80 17.96 23.36
CA SER A 126 -4.10 17.26 24.62
C SER A 126 -5.59 17.01 24.82
N ASP A 127 -6.43 17.88 24.26
CA ASP A 127 -7.86 17.89 24.52
C ASP A 127 -8.59 16.90 23.61
N CYS A 128 -9.69 16.32 24.12
CA CYS A 128 -10.43 15.28 23.42
C CYS A 128 -11.89 15.60 23.13
N GLU A 129 -12.43 16.67 23.72
CA GLU A 129 -13.82 17.07 23.51
C GLU A 129 -14.11 17.65 22.11
N PRO A 130 -13.26 18.50 21.51
CA PRO A 130 -13.62 19.10 20.22
C PRO A 130 -13.40 18.17 19.02
N PHE A 131 -12.67 17.05 19.19
CA PHE A 131 -12.25 16.20 18.08
C PHE A 131 -13.09 14.92 17.96
N THR A 132 -14.03 14.91 17.02
CA THR A 132 -14.94 13.79 16.75
C THR A 132 -14.22 12.47 16.43
N ARG A 133 -13.00 12.52 15.89
CA ARG A 133 -12.18 11.33 15.60
C ARG A 133 -11.48 10.74 16.83
N LYS A 134 -11.16 11.55 17.85
CA LYS A 134 -10.46 11.08 19.08
C LYS A 134 -11.42 10.47 20.08
N TYR A 135 -12.60 11.06 20.22
CA TYR A 135 -13.58 10.70 21.24
C TYR A 135 -13.97 9.20 21.26
N PRO A 136 -14.24 8.53 20.12
CA PRO A 136 -14.61 7.11 20.14
C PRO A 136 -13.53 6.20 20.74
N LEU A 137 -12.25 6.52 20.51
CA LEU A 137 -11.13 5.74 21.06
C LEU A 137 -10.91 6.01 22.55
N GLU A 138 -11.10 7.25 23.01
CA GLU A 138 -11.09 7.58 24.43
C GLU A 138 -12.22 6.86 25.18
N SER A 139 -13.45 6.91 24.64
CA SER A 139 -14.59 6.17 25.21
C SER A 139 -14.34 4.66 25.22
N SER A 140 -13.76 4.12 24.14
CA SER A 140 -13.36 2.72 24.05
C SER A 140 -12.31 2.34 25.09
N TRP A 141 -11.32 3.21 25.34
CA TRP A 141 -10.31 3.02 26.38
C TRP A 141 -10.92 3.08 27.78
N GLN A 142 -11.84 4.02 28.03
CA GLN A 142 -12.54 4.12 29.32
C GLN A 142 -13.36 2.85 29.61
N ALA A 143 -14.08 2.33 28.61
CA ALA A 143 -14.80 1.07 28.74
C ALA A 143 -13.86 -0.11 29.06
N ALA A 144 -12.67 -0.16 28.45
CA ALA A 144 -11.65 -1.16 28.76
C ALA A 144 -11.15 -1.03 30.21
N SER A 145 -10.87 0.19 30.67
CA SER A 145 -10.44 0.47 32.03
C SER A 145 -11.51 0.08 33.07
N ASP A 146 -12.78 0.39 32.80
CA ASP A 146 -13.87 0.04 33.70
C ASP A 146 -14.12 -1.47 33.76
N PHE A 147 -13.95 -2.18 32.64
CA PHE A 147 -13.95 -3.64 32.62
C PHE A 147 -12.79 -4.23 33.44
N GLN A 148 -11.59 -3.64 33.35
CA GLN A 148 -10.44 -4.07 34.16
C GLN A 148 -10.72 -3.93 35.66
N LYS A 149 -11.29 -2.81 36.10
CA LYS A 149 -11.64 -2.59 37.52
C LYS A 149 -12.62 -3.64 38.04
N GLN A 150 -13.60 -4.02 37.22
CA GLN A 150 -14.55 -5.09 37.56
C GLN A 150 -13.84 -6.44 37.71
N CYS A 151 -12.85 -6.71 36.86
CA CYS A 151 -12.04 -7.92 36.89
C CYS A 151 -11.10 -7.98 38.12
N TRP A 152 -10.43 -6.88 38.48
CA TRP A 152 -9.53 -6.82 39.64
C TRP A 152 -10.20 -7.17 40.95
N SER A 153 -11.49 -6.83 41.11
CA SER A 153 -12.27 -7.21 42.31
C SER A 153 -12.33 -8.71 42.56
N LYS A 154 -12.04 -9.54 41.54
CA LYS A 154 -12.10 -11.00 41.60
C LYS A 154 -10.72 -11.67 41.67
N VAL A 155 -9.68 -11.06 41.09
CA VAL A 155 -8.39 -11.76 40.80
C VAL A 155 -7.16 -11.06 41.40
N GLY A 156 -7.27 -9.79 41.80
CA GLY A 156 -6.15 -8.98 42.33
C GLY A 156 -5.64 -7.90 41.36
N GLU A 157 -4.81 -6.98 41.86
CA GLU A 157 -4.49 -5.68 41.21
C GLU A 157 -3.46 -5.75 40.08
N GLU A 158 -2.78 -6.88 39.85
CA GLU A 158 -1.68 -6.99 38.87
C GLU A 158 -2.06 -7.68 37.54
N TYR A 159 -3.34 -7.91 37.28
CA TYR A 159 -3.77 -8.61 36.07
C TYR A 159 -3.95 -7.67 34.87
N LEU A 160 -3.30 -8.03 33.75
CA LEU A 160 -3.54 -7.45 32.43
C LEU A 160 -4.97 -7.72 31.96
N LEU A 161 -5.53 -6.78 31.17
CA LEU A 161 -6.90 -6.86 30.69
C LEU A 161 -7.19 -8.16 29.91
N ILE A 162 -6.22 -8.64 29.14
CA ILE A 162 -6.31 -9.88 28.34
C ILE A 162 -6.51 -11.15 29.18
N HIS A 163 -6.23 -11.10 30.48
CA HIS A 163 -6.36 -12.24 31.40
C HIS A 163 -7.71 -12.26 32.13
N CYS A 164 -8.55 -11.25 31.93
CA CYS A 164 -9.87 -11.21 32.51
C CYS A 164 -10.82 -12.23 31.86
N HIS A 165 -11.66 -12.87 32.68
CA HIS A 165 -12.74 -13.72 32.18
C HIS A 165 -13.65 -12.88 31.27
N ASP A 166 -14.09 -13.46 30.15
CA ASP A 166 -14.93 -12.82 29.12
C ASP A 166 -14.29 -11.66 28.33
N TYR A 167 -12.96 -11.47 28.40
CA TYR A 167 -12.27 -10.44 27.61
C TYR A 167 -12.63 -10.51 26.11
N SER A 168 -12.65 -11.71 25.53
CA SER A 168 -12.95 -11.89 24.10
C SER A 168 -14.38 -11.47 23.72
N GLU A 169 -15.37 -11.68 24.59
CA GLU A 169 -16.75 -11.25 24.36
C GLU A 169 -16.87 -9.73 24.41
N HIS A 170 -16.21 -9.10 25.38
CA HIS A 170 -16.18 -7.64 25.51
C HIS A 170 -15.39 -6.99 24.36
N ALA A 171 -14.24 -7.54 24.00
CA ALA A 171 -13.42 -7.06 22.89
C ALA A 171 -14.19 -7.09 21.55
N PHE A 172 -15.04 -8.11 21.35
CA PHE A 172 -15.91 -8.17 20.17
C PHE A 172 -16.95 -7.04 20.13
N LYS A 173 -17.48 -6.63 21.29
CA LYS A 173 -18.42 -5.49 21.42
C LYS A 173 -17.73 -4.13 21.28
N HIS A 174 -16.41 -4.07 21.47
CA HIS A 174 -15.62 -2.85 21.43
C HIS A 174 -14.49 -2.95 20.39
N PRO A 175 -14.78 -2.71 19.10
CA PRO A 175 -13.79 -2.89 18.02
C PRO A 175 -12.54 -1.99 18.15
N GLY A 176 -12.62 -0.90 18.93
CA GLY A 176 -11.47 -0.05 19.23
C GLY A 176 -10.41 -0.69 20.13
N TRP A 177 -10.75 -1.75 20.88
CA TRP A 177 -9.82 -2.41 21.81
C TRP A 177 -8.64 -3.04 21.08
N ALA A 178 -8.88 -3.74 19.96
CA ALA A 178 -7.81 -4.35 19.18
C ALA A 178 -6.81 -3.30 18.64
N PHE A 179 -7.30 -2.11 18.30
CA PHE A 179 -6.43 -1.01 17.89
C PHE A 179 -5.61 -0.46 19.06
N LEU A 180 -6.25 -0.20 20.20
CA LEU A 180 -5.58 0.31 21.41
C LEU A 180 -4.54 -0.68 21.95
N GLU A 181 -4.88 -1.97 22.02
CA GLU A 181 -3.97 -3.07 22.39
C GLU A 181 -2.72 -3.08 21.49
N ASN A 182 -2.92 -3.00 20.17
CA ASN A 182 -1.81 -2.93 19.22
C ASN A 182 -0.97 -1.64 19.39
N MET A 183 -1.57 -0.51 19.77
CA MET A 183 -0.83 0.72 20.05
C MET A 183 0.04 0.58 21.30
N GLU A 184 -0.51 0.08 22.41
CA GLU A 184 0.25 -0.10 23.66
C GLU A 184 1.41 -1.09 23.46
N HIS A 185 1.17 -2.22 22.78
CA HIS A 185 2.22 -3.21 22.51
C HIS A 185 3.30 -2.71 21.56
N ARG A 186 2.92 -2.06 20.45
CA ARG A 186 3.87 -1.69 19.40
C ARG A 186 4.62 -0.40 19.70
N TYR A 187 3.98 0.54 20.36
CA TYR A 187 4.50 1.90 20.56
C TYR A 187 4.76 2.26 22.02
N VAL A 188 4.49 1.35 22.97
CA VAL A 188 4.80 1.54 24.40
C VAL A 188 4.18 2.84 24.94
N CYS A 189 2.95 3.11 24.51
CA CYS A 189 2.11 4.21 24.97
C CYS A 189 0.97 3.66 25.85
N SER A 190 0.25 4.53 26.54
CA SER A 190 -0.89 4.14 27.37
C SER A 190 -1.91 5.26 27.50
N GLY A 191 -3.17 4.87 27.71
CA GLY A 191 -4.27 5.82 27.57
C GLY A 191 -4.44 6.28 26.12
N TRP A 192 -5.52 7.02 25.84
CA TRP A 192 -5.70 7.62 24.52
C TRP A 192 -5.38 9.10 24.54
N CYS A 193 -6.21 9.90 25.21
CA CYS A 193 -6.04 11.36 25.29
C CYS A 193 -4.94 11.78 26.25
N HIS A 194 -4.96 11.18 27.44
CA HIS A 194 -4.02 11.43 28.51
C HIS A 194 -3.27 10.16 28.82
N HIS A 195 -2.03 10.32 29.26
CA HIS A 195 -1.24 9.21 29.77
C HIS A 195 -1.92 8.62 31.02
N ARG A 196 -2.05 7.31 31.07
CA ARG A 196 -2.72 6.55 32.15
C ARG A 196 -2.01 5.21 32.37
N ALA A 197 -2.46 4.41 33.33
CA ALA A 197 -1.92 3.06 33.49
C ALA A 197 -2.15 2.23 32.21
N PRO A 198 -1.14 1.47 31.72
CA PRO A 198 -1.32 0.58 30.58
C PRO A 198 -2.31 -0.54 30.92
N LEU A 199 -3.14 -0.92 29.95
CA LEU A 199 -4.17 -1.96 30.13
C LEU A 199 -3.73 -3.30 29.54
N TRP A 200 -2.97 -3.27 28.46
CA TRP A 200 -2.61 -4.46 27.68
C TRP A 200 -1.13 -4.87 27.83
N THR A 201 -0.29 -4.02 28.41
CA THR A 201 1.15 -4.28 28.58
C THR A 201 1.62 -4.03 30.01
N THR A 202 2.64 -4.76 30.44
CA THR A 202 3.35 -4.52 31.72
C THR A 202 4.53 -3.57 31.57
N LEU A 203 4.87 -3.20 30.34
CA LEU A 203 5.98 -2.29 30.07
C LEU A 203 5.66 -0.89 30.60
N PRO A 204 6.64 -0.18 31.18
CA PRO A 204 6.46 1.21 31.57
C PRO A 204 6.24 2.06 30.31
N THR A 205 5.24 2.92 30.36
CA THR A 205 4.83 3.81 29.27
C THR A 205 5.01 5.25 29.75
N ALA A 206 5.30 6.19 28.83
CA ALA A 206 5.57 7.59 29.18
C ALA A 206 4.57 8.57 28.55
N ASP A 207 4.04 8.23 27.38
CA ASP A 207 3.23 9.13 26.56
C ASP A 207 1.81 8.59 26.36
N SER A 208 0.88 9.50 26.08
CA SER A 208 -0.47 9.13 25.63
C SER A 208 -0.42 8.53 24.22
N CYS A 209 -1.25 7.54 23.93
CA CYS A 209 -1.23 6.94 22.60
C CYS A 209 -1.64 7.91 21.49
N SER A 210 -2.46 8.94 21.75
CA SER A 210 -2.75 9.96 20.72
C SER A 210 -1.49 10.74 20.32
N THR A 211 -0.67 11.13 21.30
CA THR A 211 0.58 11.87 21.06
C THR A 211 1.57 11.04 20.25
N VAL A 212 1.75 9.77 20.63
CA VAL A 212 2.64 8.86 19.90
C VAL A 212 2.13 8.60 18.48
N VAL A 213 0.83 8.41 18.31
CA VAL A 213 0.21 8.28 16.99
C VAL A 213 0.45 9.52 16.13
N SER A 214 0.31 10.72 16.69
CA SER A 214 0.63 11.97 15.97
C SER A 214 2.08 11.98 15.46
N GLN A 215 3.03 11.63 16.32
CA GLN A 215 4.44 11.58 15.96
C GLN A 215 4.71 10.53 14.87
N VAL A 216 4.08 9.36 14.94
CA VAL A 216 4.24 8.30 13.92
C VAL A 216 3.65 8.73 12.58
N LEU A 217 2.46 9.36 12.57
CA LEU A 217 1.85 9.89 11.35
C LEU A 217 2.77 10.92 10.68
N PHE A 218 3.35 11.84 11.45
CA PHE A 218 4.24 12.87 10.93
C PHE A 218 5.61 12.33 10.50
N ALA A 219 6.28 11.57 11.36
CA ALA A 219 7.66 11.16 11.13
C ALA A 219 7.80 9.98 10.16
N LYS A 220 6.83 9.06 10.15
CA LYS A 220 6.86 7.85 9.31
C LYS A 220 5.93 7.97 8.12
N VAL A 221 4.61 8.12 8.35
CA VAL A 221 3.60 8.02 7.29
C VAL A 221 3.74 9.15 6.26
N LEU A 222 3.86 10.39 6.73
CA LEU A 222 4.06 11.56 5.88
C LEU A 222 5.39 11.45 5.10
N ARG A 223 6.49 11.13 5.78
CA ARG A 223 7.81 10.98 5.14
C ARG A 223 7.80 9.92 4.04
N ASP A 224 7.30 8.73 4.34
CA ASP A 224 7.28 7.62 3.38
C ASP A 224 6.37 7.95 2.19
N SER A 225 5.24 8.64 2.43
CA SER A 225 4.34 9.11 1.37
C SER A 225 5.01 10.16 0.48
N VAL A 226 5.72 11.13 1.05
CA VAL A 226 6.47 12.15 0.29
C VAL A 226 7.56 11.49 -0.56
N GLN A 227 8.26 10.47 -0.06
CA GLN A 227 9.24 9.72 -0.85
C GLN A 227 8.60 9.04 -2.07
N VAL A 228 7.40 8.46 -1.92
CA VAL A 228 6.65 7.85 -3.03
C VAL A 228 6.21 8.92 -4.04
N VAL A 229 5.75 10.09 -3.60
CA VAL A 229 5.40 11.22 -4.49
C VAL A 229 6.62 11.66 -5.32
N ILE A 230 7.75 11.94 -4.65
CA ILE A 230 8.98 12.39 -5.32
C ILE A 230 9.47 11.35 -6.33
N TYR A 231 9.51 10.07 -5.94
CA TYR A 231 9.92 8.99 -6.82
C TYR A 231 9.06 8.93 -8.08
N ASN A 232 7.74 8.94 -7.93
CA ASN A 232 6.82 8.87 -9.07
C ASN A 232 6.89 10.13 -9.95
N PHE A 233 7.13 11.31 -9.37
CA PHE A 233 7.37 12.53 -10.14
C PHE A 233 8.62 12.41 -11.02
N ILE A 234 9.72 11.90 -10.47
CA ILE A 234 10.96 11.63 -11.24
C ILE A 234 10.67 10.63 -12.37
N VAL A 235 9.95 9.54 -12.09
CA VAL A 235 9.59 8.54 -13.12
C VAL A 235 8.73 9.17 -14.22
N ILE A 236 7.77 10.03 -13.90
CA ILE A 236 6.95 10.75 -14.89
C ILE A 236 7.84 11.61 -15.79
N CYS A 237 8.72 12.43 -15.20
CA CYS A 237 9.63 13.29 -15.95
C CYS A 237 10.53 12.48 -16.89
N LEU A 238 11.17 11.42 -16.37
CA LEU A 238 12.02 10.54 -17.17
C LEU A 238 11.24 9.82 -18.27
N SER A 239 10.01 9.39 -17.99
CA SER A 239 9.15 8.72 -18.98
C SER A 239 8.74 9.68 -20.09
N ILE A 240 8.41 10.93 -19.78
CA ILE A 240 8.10 11.96 -20.79
C ILE A 240 9.32 12.21 -21.67
N VAL A 241 10.50 12.41 -21.07
CA VAL A 241 11.75 12.61 -21.82
C VAL A 241 12.04 11.40 -22.71
N ALA A 242 11.94 10.18 -22.19
CA ALA A 242 12.13 8.96 -22.97
C ALA A 242 11.14 8.86 -24.14
N LEU A 243 9.86 9.16 -23.92
CA LEU A 243 8.84 9.13 -24.98
C LEU A 243 9.08 10.17 -26.08
N VAL A 244 9.61 11.34 -25.72
CA VAL A 244 9.96 12.40 -26.69
C VAL A 244 11.20 11.99 -27.48
N LEU A 245 12.26 11.51 -26.82
CA LEU A 245 13.52 11.15 -27.46
C LEU A 245 13.42 9.89 -28.31
N LEU A 246 12.65 8.88 -27.89
CA LEU A 246 12.47 7.64 -28.66
C LEU A 246 11.60 7.83 -29.90
N GLY A 247 10.79 8.88 -29.94
CA GLY A 247 9.82 9.07 -31.02
C GLY A 247 10.41 9.17 -32.43
N PRO A 248 11.38 10.05 -32.68
CA PRO A 248 12.04 10.14 -33.98
C PRO A 248 12.65 8.80 -34.41
N THR A 249 13.39 8.13 -33.52
CA THR A 249 14.04 6.84 -33.82
C THR A 249 13.05 5.73 -34.12
N MET A 250 11.87 5.73 -33.48
CA MET A 250 10.83 4.75 -33.74
C MET A 250 10.11 5.00 -35.07
N ARG A 251 9.89 6.27 -35.43
CA ARG A 251 9.32 6.65 -36.75
C ARG A 251 10.24 6.29 -37.90
N GLU A 252 11.55 6.50 -37.74
CA GLU A 252 12.56 6.09 -38.74
C GLU A 252 12.54 4.59 -39.02
N LYS A 253 12.18 3.77 -38.02
CA LYS A 253 12.05 2.31 -38.15
C LYS A 253 10.69 1.86 -38.66
N GLY A 254 9.81 2.79 -39.05
CA GLY A 254 8.48 2.49 -39.61
C GLY A 254 7.42 2.13 -38.57
N PHE A 255 7.64 2.41 -37.28
CA PHE A 255 6.61 2.24 -36.26
C PHE A 255 5.68 3.47 -36.21
N ASP A 256 4.39 3.21 -35.96
CA ASP A 256 3.37 4.22 -35.74
C ASP A 256 3.53 4.84 -34.34
N TRP A 257 4.20 6.01 -34.28
CA TRP A 257 4.60 6.71 -33.04
C TRP A 257 4.05 8.13 -32.90
#